data_AF-A0AA36MSD3-F1
#
_entry.id   AF-A0AA36MSD3-F1
#
_cell.length_a   1.000
_cell.length_b   1.000
_cell.length_c   1.000
_cell.angle_alpha   90.00
_cell.angle_beta   90.00
_cell.angle_gamma   90.00
#
_symmetry.space_group_name_H-M   'P 1'
#
loop_
_entity.id
_entity.type
_entity.pdbx_description
1 polymer ?
#
loop_
_entity_poly.entity_id
_entity_poly.type
_entity_poly.pdbx_seq_one_letter_code
_entity_poly.pdbx_strand_id
1 'polypeptide(L)'
;MILHARAWVLLALGFCYAARGDECMVPHPSNENWTLEGAELQYKLLRFYQNQGPPPLEEVFLSTQNLTTEVQEKLMGECPGLLITSFLVLAEAQLPISRRRSDEALAKADALASRLSERSYSEQAEIWPVEEALQSYRAAAAAVASGDDRERQVHMVICHCRESLDWLQGPSFYVPKKGAAVDVFIYEKCNFETNLALSQKFRSVSRIIVDDQGMRRDECSGYLRHLIDHYQDPADYTFFFQADAEDHMHFGYLSLVLKSIEQHALTSAFVHLNYPRLITSMSPCRAEVFRQLFDRYPGRNLGSYCCAQFMVSKERLLANPLERYQRMQQMLFSDSPAECHDIPGHSTLCLMFEVYWHVLFGEPDVLPLRSENSQLQLFLRIRDLENESYLPQGSMYLKLASERE
;
A
#
# COMPACT_ATOMS: atom_id res chain seq x y z
N MET A 1 -0.99 38.97 2.45
CA MET A 1 0.40 39.48 2.33
C MET A 1 1.44 38.61 3.05
N ILE A 2 1.16 38.04 4.23
CA ILE A 2 2.14 37.22 4.98
C ILE A 2 2.41 35.83 4.34
N LEU A 3 1.43 35.23 3.66
CA LEU A 3 1.61 33.95 2.94
C LEU A 3 2.52 34.07 1.70
N HIS A 4 2.55 35.23 1.02
CA HIS A 4 3.44 35.43 -0.12
C HIS A 4 4.90 35.61 0.30
N ALA A 5 5.17 36.24 1.45
CA ALA A 5 6.54 36.43 1.93
C ALA A 5 7.24 35.10 2.28
N ARG A 6 6.52 34.11 2.83
CA ARG A 6 7.09 32.77 3.11
C ARG A 6 7.46 32.00 1.84
N ALA A 7 6.68 32.12 0.77
CA ALA A 7 6.98 31.43 -0.50
C ALA A 7 8.26 31.98 -1.17
N TRP A 8 8.50 33.29 -1.09
CA TRP A 8 9.71 33.90 -1.66
C TRP A 8 10.97 33.64 -0.82
N VAL A 9 10.85 33.54 0.50
CA VAL A 9 11.96 33.12 1.37
C VAL A 9 12.33 31.65 1.14
N LEU A 10 11.35 30.78 0.88
CA LEU A 10 11.62 29.37 0.53
C LEU A 10 12.26 29.21 -0.85
N LEU A 11 11.88 30.01 -1.84
CA LEU A 11 12.55 30.04 -3.15
C LEU A 11 13.99 30.57 -3.01
N ALA A 12 14.22 31.64 -2.25
CA ALA A 12 15.55 32.20 -2.04
C ALA A 12 16.46 31.27 -1.20
N LEU A 13 15.92 30.61 -0.16
CA LEU A 13 16.66 29.62 0.62
C LEU A 13 16.90 28.34 -0.20
N GLY A 14 15.94 27.87 -0.99
CA GLY A 14 16.10 26.72 -1.87
C GLY A 14 17.27 26.89 -2.86
N PHE A 15 17.49 28.11 -3.38
CA PHE A 15 18.64 28.40 -4.24
C PHE A 15 19.97 28.50 -3.48
N CYS A 16 19.97 28.88 -2.20
CA CYS A 16 21.21 28.91 -1.40
C CYS A 16 21.61 27.54 -0.83
N TYR A 17 20.66 26.65 -0.54
CA TYR A 17 20.95 25.30 -0.02
C TYR A 17 21.43 24.32 -1.09
N ALA A 18 21.07 24.52 -2.37
CA ALA A 18 21.49 23.65 -3.47
C ALA A 18 23.01 23.69 -3.73
N ALA A 19 23.71 24.78 -3.38
CA ALA A 19 25.11 25.01 -3.77
C ALA A 19 26.16 24.09 -3.10
N ARG A 20 25.79 23.25 -2.13
CA ARG A 20 26.66 22.17 -1.58
C ARG A 20 26.20 20.76 -1.97
N GLY A 21 25.05 20.64 -2.64
CA GLY A 21 24.47 19.35 -2.99
C GLY A 21 25.17 18.65 -4.16
N ASP A 22 25.80 19.41 -5.06
CA ASP A 22 26.43 18.89 -6.28
C ASP A 22 27.63 17.96 -6.01
N GLU A 23 28.19 17.98 -4.79
CA GLU A 23 29.28 17.08 -4.39
C GLU A 23 28.77 15.76 -3.80
N CYS A 24 27.52 15.70 -3.33
CA CYS A 24 26.94 14.55 -2.66
C CYS A 24 26.27 13.61 -3.67
N MET A 25 26.99 12.57 -4.10
CA MET A 25 26.51 11.61 -5.09
C MET A 25 26.46 10.20 -4.50
N VAL A 26 25.27 9.58 -4.48
CA VAL A 26 25.09 8.21 -4.02
C VAL A 26 25.19 7.26 -5.24
N PRO A 27 26.26 6.45 -5.37
CA PRO A 27 26.40 5.53 -6.49
C PRO A 27 25.41 4.37 -6.38
N HIS A 28 24.86 3.94 -7.53
CA HIS A 28 24.01 2.76 -7.57
C HIS A 28 24.84 1.48 -7.38
N PRO A 29 24.42 0.54 -6.50
CA PRO A 29 25.27 -0.59 -6.08
C PRO A 29 25.62 -1.56 -7.20
N SER A 30 24.79 -1.65 -8.25
CA SER A 30 25.01 -2.56 -9.39
C SER A 30 25.27 -1.84 -10.71
N ASN A 31 25.33 -0.50 -10.73
CA ASN A 31 25.52 0.24 -11.97
C ASN A 31 26.22 1.57 -11.72
N GLU A 32 27.53 1.59 -11.94
CA GLU A 32 28.39 2.76 -11.71
C GLU A 32 27.99 4.00 -12.54
N ASN A 33 27.24 3.82 -13.62
CA ASN A 33 26.73 4.92 -14.44
C ASN A 33 25.50 5.61 -13.84
N TRP A 34 24.92 5.07 -12.77
CA TRP A 34 23.76 5.62 -12.11
C TRP A 34 24.17 6.18 -10.76
N THR A 35 23.81 7.44 -10.54
CA THR A 35 24.04 8.14 -9.29
C THR A 35 22.77 8.86 -8.90
N LEU A 36 22.46 8.84 -7.61
CA LEU A 36 21.41 9.66 -7.03
C LEU A 36 22.05 10.93 -6.47
N GLU A 37 21.61 12.07 -6.99
CA GLU A 37 22.04 13.38 -6.52
C GLU A 37 21.47 13.65 -5.13
N GLY A 38 22.34 14.00 -4.17
CA GLY A 38 21.93 14.31 -2.80
C GLY A 38 20.94 15.47 -2.74
N ALA A 39 21.12 16.49 -3.58
CA ALA A 39 20.19 17.62 -3.69
C ALA A 39 18.77 17.19 -4.09
N GLU A 40 18.65 16.23 -5.01
CA GLU A 40 17.34 15.71 -5.45
C GLU A 40 16.64 14.96 -4.31
N LEU A 41 17.36 14.09 -3.60
CA LEU A 41 16.83 13.37 -2.44
C LEU A 41 16.43 14.35 -1.32
N GLN A 42 17.27 15.34 -1.02
CA GLN A 42 16.98 16.38 -0.03
C GLN A 42 15.67 17.11 -0.37
N TYR A 43 15.53 17.56 -1.62
CA TYR A 43 14.32 18.25 -2.09
C TYR A 43 13.07 17.37 -1.93
N LYS A 44 13.16 16.09 -2.30
CA LYS A 44 12.05 15.14 -2.14
C LYS A 44 11.69 14.94 -0.66
N LEU A 45 12.67 14.77 0.23
CA LEU A 45 12.45 14.62 1.67
C LEU A 45 11.80 15.87 2.28
N LEU A 46 12.30 17.07 1.94
CA LEU A 46 11.71 18.33 2.41
C LEU A 46 10.26 18.47 1.96
N ARG A 47 9.96 18.18 0.69
CA ARG A 47 8.57 18.19 0.19
C ARG A 47 7.69 17.16 0.87
N PHE A 48 8.21 15.96 1.13
CA PHE A 48 7.48 14.92 1.85
C PHE A 48 7.07 15.39 3.26
N TYR A 49 8.01 15.87 4.08
CA TYR A 49 7.72 16.33 5.44
C TYR A 49 6.86 17.61 5.48
N GLN A 50 6.85 18.40 4.41
CA GLN A 50 5.95 19.54 4.25
C GLN A 50 4.55 19.15 3.73
N ASN A 51 4.26 17.85 3.56
CA ASN A 51 3.03 17.34 2.95
C ASN A 51 2.78 17.86 1.51
N GLN A 52 3.86 18.10 0.77
CA GLN A 52 3.83 18.62 -0.60
C GLN A 52 4.28 17.57 -1.63
N GLY A 53 4.58 16.34 -1.23
CA GLY A 53 5.03 15.29 -2.13
C GLY A 53 4.98 13.89 -1.52
N PRO A 54 5.20 12.85 -2.36
CA PRO A 54 5.31 11.48 -1.90
C PRO A 54 6.62 11.24 -1.14
N PRO A 55 6.69 10.23 -0.27
CA PRO A 55 7.95 9.84 0.37
C PRO A 55 8.91 9.24 -0.69
N PRO A 56 10.20 9.62 -0.67
CA PRO A 56 11.20 9.08 -1.60
C PRO A 56 11.75 7.73 -1.11
N LEU A 57 10.88 6.75 -0.88
CA LEU A 57 11.26 5.47 -0.27
C LEU A 57 12.30 4.70 -1.08
N GLU A 58 12.20 4.69 -2.41
CA GLU A 58 13.15 3.99 -3.27
C GLU A 58 14.54 4.64 -3.22
N GLU A 59 14.59 5.97 -3.25
CA GLU A 59 15.85 6.72 -3.13
C GLU A 59 16.47 6.57 -1.72
N VAL A 60 15.64 6.62 -0.67
CA VAL A 60 16.08 6.35 0.71
C VAL A 60 16.66 4.94 0.82
N PHE A 61 15.98 3.96 0.24
CA PHE A 61 16.40 2.57 0.27
C PHE A 61 17.73 2.38 -0.49
N LEU A 62 17.86 2.98 -1.67
CA LEU A 62 19.12 3.01 -2.43
C LEU A 62 20.26 3.63 -1.60
N SER A 63 19.99 4.72 -0.87
CA SER A 63 20.99 5.43 -0.06
C SER A 63 21.36 4.76 1.26
N THR A 64 20.71 3.64 1.61
CA THR A 64 20.94 2.95 2.90
C THR A 64 21.38 1.51 2.71
N GLN A 65 21.03 0.89 1.58
CA GLN A 65 21.19 -0.54 1.36
C GLN A 65 22.31 -0.81 0.36
N ASN A 66 23.15 -1.80 0.66
CA ASN A 66 24.27 -2.22 -0.19
C ASN A 66 25.34 -1.15 -0.45
N LEU A 67 25.39 -0.07 0.35
CA LEU A 67 26.54 0.83 0.34
C LEU A 67 27.74 0.13 0.97
N THR A 68 28.87 0.11 0.28
CA THR A 68 30.13 -0.37 0.88
C THR A 68 30.55 0.57 2.00
N THR A 69 31.39 0.08 2.92
CA THR A 69 31.93 0.92 4.00
C THR A 69 32.62 2.15 3.44
N GLU A 70 33.39 2.01 2.36
CA GLU A 70 34.09 3.12 1.70
C GLU A 70 33.13 4.18 1.18
N VAL A 71 32.02 3.77 0.56
CA VAL A 71 30.99 4.70 0.07
C VAL A 71 30.27 5.40 1.23
N GLN A 72 29.94 4.67 2.29
CA GLN A 72 29.35 5.28 3.49
C GLN A 72 30.29 6.31 4.13
N GLU A 73 31.58 5.99 4.25
CA GLU A 73 32.58 6.92 4.80
C GLU A 73 32.75 8.16 3.93
N LYS A 74 32.75 8.00 2.60
CA LYS A 74 32.76 9.13 1.67
C LYS A 74 31.54 10.03 1.86
N LEU A 75 30.34 9.46 1.86
CA LEU A 75 29.09 10.20 2.06
C LEU A 75 29.02 10.85 3.45
N MET A 76 29.62 10.24 4.49
CA MET A 76 29.73 10.87 5.81
C MET A 76 30.66 12.09 5.82
N GLY A 77 31.66 12.14 4.94
CA GLY A 77 32.51 13.31 4.77
C GLY A 77 31.84 14.44 3.97
N GLU A 78 31.05 14.08 2.97
CA GLU A 78 30.44 15.03 2.03
C GLU A 78 29.06 15.54 2.52
N CYS A 79 28.18 14.64 2.95
CA CYS A 79 26.79 14.92 3.26
C CYS A 79 26.21 13.99 4.35
N PRO A 80 26.72 14.05 5.60
CA PRO A 80 26.29 13.14 6.65
C PRO A 80 24.80 13.25 7.00
N GLY A 81 24.18 14.43 6.83
CA GLY A 81 22.73 14.61 7.01
C GLY A 81 21.88 13.76 6.06
N LEU A 82 22.37 13.45 4.85
CA LEU A 82 21.71 12.53 3.91
C LEU A 82 21.56 11.15 4.55
N LEU A 83 22.67 10.56 4.99
CA LEU A 83 22.67 9.21 5.54
C LEU A 83 21.84 9.12 6.82
N ILE A 84 22.00 10.08 7.73
CA ILE A 84 21.24 10.12 8.99
C ILE A 84 19.73 10.17 8.70
N THR A 85 19.30 11.10 7.84
CA THR A 85 17.87 11.24 7.50
C THR A 85 17.34 9.99 6.79
N SER A 86 18.09 9.44 5.83
CA SER A 86 17.68 8.22 5.12
C SER A 86 17.54 7.02 6.05
N PHE A 87 18.45 6.82 7.01
CA PHE A 87 18.31 5.74 7.99
C PHE A 87 17.12 5.95 8.93
N LEU A 88 16.79 7.19 9.31
CA LEU A 88 15.57 7.48 10.09
C LEU A 88 14.29 7.17 9.31
N VAL A 89 14.21 7.57 8.04
CA VAL A 89 13.08 7.26 7.16
C VAL A 89 12.96 5.75 6.94
N LEU A 90 14.09 5.06 6.74
CA LEU A 90 14.12 3.60 6.63
C LEU A 90 13.63 2.94 7.92
N ALA A 91 14.07 3.42 9.08
CA ALA A 91 13.60 2.91 10.37
C ALA A 91 12.08 3.05 10.49
N GLU A 92 11.53 4.22 10.19
CA GLU A 92 10.08 4.45 10.20
C GLU A 92 9.34 3.54 9.23
N ALA A 93 9.84 3.36 8.00
CA ALA A 93 9.22 2.49 7.01
C ALA A 93 9.32 1.00 7.37
N GLN A 94 10.37 0.58 8.09
CA GLN A 94 10.54 -0.82 8.53
C GLN A 94 9.78 -1.12 9.82
N LEU A 95 9.47 -0.11 10.63
CA LEU A 95 8.87 -0.29 11.95
C LEU A 95 7.58 -1.11 11.94
N PRO A 96 6.63 -0.90 11.00
CA PRO A 96 5.41 -1.70 10.97
C PRO A 96 5.63 -3.13 10.48
N ILE A 97 6.74 -3.45 9.81
CA ILE A 97 6.93 -4.74 9.12
C ILE A 97 8.02 -5.62 9.76
N SER A 98 9.03 -5.03 10.39
CA SER A 98 10.11 -5.71 11.10
C SER A 98 10.73 -4.77 12.13
N ARG A 99 10.36 -4.96 13.40
CA ARG A 99 10.92 -4.18 14.52
C ARG A 99 12.45 -4.29 14.59
N ARG A 100 13.00 -5.48 14.35
CA ARG A 100 14.46 -5.71 14.33
C ARG A 100 15.15 -4.82 13.28
N ARG A 101 14.66 -4.81 12.03
CA ARG A 101 15.24 -3.98 10.96
C ARG A 101 15.07 -2.49 11.23
N SER A 102 13.94 -2.10 11.82
CA SER A 102 13.74 -0.72 12.27
C SER A 102 14.76 -0.32 13.33
N ASP A 103 14.98 -1.16 14.34
CA ASP A 103 15.94 -0.89 15.43
C ASP A 103 17.37 -0.82 14.90
N GLU A 104 17.73 -1.70 13.94
CA GLU A 104 19.03 -1.68 13.26
C GLU A 104 19.25 -0.39 12.46
N ALA A 105 18.23 0.07 11.72
CA ALA A 105 18.28 1.32 10.96
C ALA A 105 18.38 2.54 11.90
N LEU A 106 17.61 2.57 12.99
CA LEU A 106 17.67 3.63 13.99
C LEU A 106 19.06 3.67 14.68
N ALA A 107 19.56 2.52 15.14
CA ALA A 107 20.88 2.43 15.76
C ALA A 107 22.00 2.88 14.82
N LYS A 108 21.86 2.59 13.51
CA LYS A 108 22.78 3.09 12.49
C LYS A 108 22.69 4.61 12.36
N ALA A 109 21.49 5.21 12.33
CA ALA A 109 21.33 6.66 12.32
C ALA A 109 21.98 7.32 13.54
N ASP A 110 21.76 6.78 14.75
CA ASP A 110 22.36 7.26 16.00
C ASP A 110 23.89 7.16 15.98
N ALA A 111 24.43 6.02 15.50
CA ALA A 111 25.86 5.82 15.36
C ALA A 111 26.49 6.83 14.38
N LEU A 112 25.82 7.16 13.28
CA LEU A 112 26.30 8.18 12.33
C LEU A 112 26.22 9.59 12.93
N ALA A 113 25.13 9.92 13.63
CA ALA A 113 24.95 11.20 14.29
C ALA A 113 26.01 11.45 15.38
N SER A 114 26.32 10.44 16.19
CA SER A 114 27.32 10.53 17.27
C SER A 114 28.77 10.76 16.80
N ARG A 115 29.04 10.56 15.50
CA ARG A 115 30.35 10.87 14.89
C ARG A 115 30.53 12.35 14.58
N LEU A 116 29.44 13.12 14.56
CA LEU A 116 29.49 14.55 14.32
C LEU A 116 29.68 15.30 15.64
N SER A 117 30.37 16.44 15.59
CA SER A 117 30.31 17.39 16.70
C SER A 117 28.89 17.95 16.84
N GLU A 118 28.49 18.38 18.04
CA GLU A 118 27.17 18.99 18.28
C GLU A 118 26.88 20.12 17.28
N ARG A 119 27.87 20.98 17.03
CA ARG A 119 27.77 22.05 16.02
C ARG A 119 27.54 21.49 14.62
N SER A 120 28.34 20.51 14.20
CA SER A 120 28.21 19.90 12.87
C SER A 120 26.86 19.21 12.69
N TYR A 121 26.37 18.51 13.72
CA TYR A 121 25.04 17.90 13.70
C TYR A 121 23.94 18.96 13.53
N SER A 122 23.99 20.06 14.31
CA SER A 122 23.04 21.17 14.19
C SER A 122 23.05 21.77 12.79
N GLU A 123 24.23 22.02 12.21
CA GLU A 123 24.36 22.52 10.83
C GLU A 123 23.75 21.54 9.81
N GLN A 124 23.89 20.23 10.01
CA GLN A 124 23.25 19.22 9.15
C GLN A 124 21.73 19.17 9.32
N ALA A 125 21.23 19.27 10.55
CA ALA A 125 19.79 19.27 10.85
C ALA A 125 19.07 20.55 10.37
N GLU A 126 19.79 21.65 10.15
CA GLU A 126 19.24 22.84 9.48
C GLU A 126 19.13 22.67 7.95
N ILE A 127 19.98 21.82 7.36
CA ILE A 127 20.05 21.58 5.91
C ILE A 127 19.11 20.43 5.52
N TRP A 128 19.15 19.34 6.27
CA TRP A 128 18.39 18.12 6.05
C TRP A 128 17.25 18.01 7.07
N PRO A 129 16.10 17.41 6.72
CA PRO A 129 14.96 17.29 7.62
C PRO A 129 15.16 16.17 8.67
N VAL A 130 16.29 16.21 9.39
CA VAL A 130 16.70 15.20 10.38
C VAL A 130 15.72 15.19 11.55
N GLU A 131 15.36 16.37 12.06
CA GLU A 131 14.46 16.50 13.20
C GLU A 131 13.03 16.10 12.85
N GLU A 132 12.54 16.48 11.66
CA GLU A 132 11.24 16.04 11.16
C GLU A 132 11.19 14.52 10.99
N ALA A 133 12.25 13.91 10.46
CA ALA A 133 12.34 12.47 10.32
C ALA A 133 12.35 11.75 11.67
N LEU A 134 13.12 12.26 12.64
CA LEU A 134 13.16 11.70 13.99
C LEU A 134 11.82 11.85 14.72
N GLN A 135 11.14 12.99 14.57
CA GLN A 135 9.81 13.22 15.13
C GLN A 135 8.78 12.29 14.50
N SER A 136 8.82 12.12 13.17
CA SER A 136 7.94 11.22 12.42
C SER A 136 8.13 9.76 12.88
N TYR A 137 9.39 9.30 12.98
CA TYR A 137 9.72 7.98 13.53
C TYR A 137 9.16 7.79 14.94
N ARG A 138 9.36 8.76 15.84
CA ARG A 138 8.85 8.69 17.23
C ARG A 138 7.33 8.60 17.29
N ALA A 139 6.63 9.34 16.42
CA ALA A 139 5.18 9.28 16.32
C ALA A 139 4.71 7.90 15.83
N ALA A 140 5.37 7.35 14.80
CA ALA A 140 5.10 5.99 14.32
C ALA A 140 5.37 4.93 15.41
N ALA A 141 6.48 5.06 16.14
CA ALA A 141 6.83 4.16 17.23
C ALA A 141 5.82 4.20 18.39
N ALA A 142 5.34 5.39 18.75
CA ALA A 142 4.29 5.54 19.74
C ALA A 142 2.98 4.88 19.28
N ALA A 143 2.61 5.03 18.01
CA ALA A 143 1.43 4.40 17.44
C ALA A 143 1.52 2.86 17.48
N VAL A 144 2.66 2.29 17.06
CA VAL A 144 2.89 0.84 17.12
C VAL A 144 2.91 0.32 18.55
N ALA A 145 3.55 1.05 19.48
CA ALA A 145 3.58 0.68 20.89
C ALA A 145 2.21 0.75 21.59
N SER A 146 1.26 1.49 21.03
CA SER A 146 -0.11 1.60 21.54
C SER A 146 -1.05 0.50 21.03
N GLY A 147 -0.58 -0.36 20.11
CA GLY A 147 -1.36 -1.49 19.60
C GLY A 147 -1.71 -2.50 20.70
N ASP A 148 -2.83 -3.20 20.53
CA ASP A 148 -3.17 -4.33 21.39
C ASP A 148 -2.40 -5.60 20.97
N ASP A 149 -2.07 -6.46 21.94
CA ASP A 149 -1.40 -7.74 21.70
C ASP A 149 -2.38 -8.86 21.29
N ARG A 150 -3.65 -8.52 20.98
CA ARG A 150 -4.65 -9.54 20.68
C ARG A 150 -4.42 -10.09 19.28
N GLU A 151 -4.53 -11.41 19.15
CA GLU A 151 -4.47 -12.06 17.84
C GLU A 151 -5.53 -11.48 16.89
N ARG A 152 -5.09 -11.05 15.71
CA ARG A 152 -5.94 -10.47 14.68
C ARG A 152 -6.58 -11.55 13.82
N GLN A 153 -7.88 -11.50 13.64
CA GLN A 153 -8.56 -12.38 12.70
C GLN A 153 -8.43 -11.80 11.29
N VAL A 154 -8.01 -12.64 10.34
CA VAL A 154 -7.88 -12.26 8.93
C VAL A 154 -8.69 -13.22 8.08
N HIS A 155 -9.62 -12.69 7.30
CA HIS A 155 -10.31 -13.46 6.27
C HIS A 155 -9.64 -13.20 4.91
N MET A 156 -9.30 -14.25 4.18
CA MET A 156 -8.89 -14.18 2.78
C MET A 156 -10.00 -14.76 1.90
N VAL A 157 -10.70 -13.89 1.19
CA VAL A 157 -11.86 -14.19 0.35
C VAL A 157 -11.41 -14.32 -1.09
N ILE A 158 -11.52 -15.52 -1.66
CA ILE A 158 -11.03 -15.83 -3.00
C ILE A 158 -12.21 -16.31 -3.85
N CYS A 159 -12.50 -15.59 -4.92
CA CYS A 159 -13.53 -15.99 -5.89
C CYS A 159 -12.89 -16.80 -7.02
N HIS A 160 -13.26 -18.08 -7.13
CA HIS A 160 -12.58 -19.07 -7.95
C HIS A 160 -13.51 -19.77 -8.96
N CYS A 161 -13.00 -20.00 -10.16
CA CYS A 161 -13.60 -20.68 -11.32
C CYS A 161 -12.51 -21.39 -12.17
N ARG A 162 -11.89 -22.44 -11.63
CA ARG A 162 -10.93 -23.31 -12.34
C ARG A 162 -9.54 -22.70 -12.60
N GLU A 163 -9.27 -21.48 -12.16
CA GLU A 163 -7.93 -20.91 -12.21
C GLU A 163 -7.00 -21.67 -11.25
N SER A 164 -5.67 -21.51 -11.39
CA SER A 164 -4.76 -22.10 -10.41
C SER A 164 -4.77 -21.30 -9.12
N LEU A 165 -4.75 -21.99 -7.98
CA LEU A 165 -4.53 -21.40 -6.65
C LEU A 165 -3.16 -21.79 -6.08
N ASP A 166 -2.24 -22.27 -6.91
CA ASP A 166 -0.89 -22.69 -6.51
C ASP A 166 -0.09 -21.55 -5.87
N TRP A 167 -0.40 -20.30 -6.24
CA TRP A 167 0.24 -19.12 -5.66
C TRP A 167 0.06 -19.02 -4.14
N LEU A 168 -1.04 -19.52 -3.56
CA LEU A 168 -1.23 -19.61 -2.10
C LEU A 168 -0.19 -20.53 -1.43
N GLN A 169 0.32 -21.51 -2.17
CA GLN A 169 1.36 -22.43 -1.73
C GLN A 169 2.76 -21.93 -2.09
N GLY A 170 2.86 -21.00 -3.03
CA GLY A 170 4.11 -20.46 -3.53
C GLY A 170 5.01 -19.89 -2.44
N PRO A 171 6.35 -19.90 -2.66
CA PRO A 171 7.31 -19.33 -1.72
C PRO A 171 7.15 -17.81 -1.58
N SER A 172 6.62 -17.14 -2.60
CA SER A 172 6.39 -15.69 -2.63
C SER A 172 5.19 -15.24 -1.79
N PHE A 173 4.24 -16.13 -1.50
CA PHE A 173 3.04 -15.78 -0.74
C PHE A 173 3.30 -15.86 0.76
N TYR A 174 3.38 -14.71 1.43
CA TYR A 174 3.57 -14.62 2.86
C TYR A 174 2.28 -14.94 3.63
N VAL A 175 2.37 -15.74 4.68
CA VAL A 175 1.28 -15.96 5.64
C VAL A 175 1.81 -15.65 7.03
N PRO A 176 1.15 -14.76 7.80
CA PRO A 176 1.49 -14.50 9.19
C PRO A 176 1.64 -15.79 10.00
N LYS A 177 2.73 -15.90 10.77
CA LYS A 177 2.97 -17.08 11.64
C LYS A 177 2.49 -16.86 13.07
N LYS A 178 2.48 -15.61 13.51
CA LYS A 178 2.05 -15.16 14.84
C LYS A 178 1.22 -13.90 14.71
N GLY A 179 0.54 -13.51 15.79
CA GLY A 179 -0.19 -12.25 15.87
C GLY A 179 -1.46 -12.18 15.02
N ALA A 180 -1.64 -13.10 14.05
CA ALA A 180 -2.82 -13.17 13.21
C ALA A 180 -3.22 -14.62 12.90
N ALA A 181 -4.52 -14.86 12.94
CA ALA A 181 -5.13 -16.11 12.53
C ALA A 181 -5.83 -15.92 11.18
N VAL A 182 -5.33 -16.61 10.17
CA VAL A 182 -5.79 -16.46 8.78
C VAL A 182 -6.73 -17.60 8.40
N ASP A 183 -7.98 -17.26 8.10
CA ASP A 183 -8.95 -18.16 7.48
C ASP A 183 -9.10 -17.84 6.00
N VAL A 184 -9.11 -18.89 5.18
CA VAL A 184 -9.30 -18.76 3.73
C VAL A 184 -10.70 -19.22 3.36
N PHE A 185 -11.42 -18.39 2.61
CA PHE A 185 -12.75 -18.67 2.09
C PHE A 185 -12.68 -18.71 0.56
N ILE A 186 -12.87 -19.89 -0.02
CA ILE A 186 -12.86 -20.09 -1.46
C ILE A 186 -14.30 -20.21 -1.94
N TYR A 187 -14.76 -19.17 -2.61
CA TYR A 187 -16.08 -19.07 -3.22
C TYR A 187 -16.02 -19.63 -4.64
N GLU A 188 -16.56 -20.83 -4.81
CA GLU A 188 -16.54 -21.61 -6.06
C GLU A 188 -17.73 -21.25 -6.94
N LYS A 189 -17.47 -20.65 -8.09
CA LYS A 189 -18.50 -20.12 -9.01
C LYS A 189 -18.89 -21.09 -10.12
N CYS A 190 -18.03 -22.05 -10.43
CA CYS A 190 -18.13 -22.89 -11.63
C CYS A 190 -18.40 -24.36 -11.35
N ASN A 191 -18.92 -24.64 -10.14
CA ASN A 191 -19.21 -25.98 -9.63
C ASN A 191 -18.06 -26.97 -9.88
N PHE A 192 -16.83 -26.46 -9.79
CA PHE A 192 -15.61 -27.24 -9.95
C PHE A 192 -15.11 -27.63 -8.57
N GLU A 193 -14.60 -28.85 -8.44
CA GLU A 193 -14.02 -29.34 -7.21
C GLU A 193 -12.52 -29.10 -7.22
N THR A 194 -12.12 -28.00 -6.58
CA THR A 194 -10.71 -27.68 -6.37
C THR A 194 -10.18 -28.54 -5.24
N ASN A 195 -9.23 -29.42 -5.55
CA ASN A 195 -8.53 -30.19 -4.54
C ASN A 195 -7.50 -29.29 -3.84
N LEU A 196 -7.86 -28.80 -2.65
CA LEU A 196 -7.06 -27.82 -1.93
C LEU A 196 -6.26 -28.51 -0.84
N ALA A 197 -5.02 -28.89 -1.16
CA ALA A 197 -4.02 -29.28 -0.15
C ALA A 197 -3.45 -28.06 0.62
N LEU A 198 -4.26 -27.03 0.86
CA LEU A 198 -3.85 -25.74 1.44
C LEU A 198 -3.79 -25.73 2.97
N SER A 199 -4.38 -26.72 3.63
CA SER A 199 -4.74 -26.66 5.05
C SER A 199 -3.57 -26.49 6.03
N GLN A 200 -2.33 -26.77 5.63
CA GLN A 200 -1.19 -26.73 6.56
C GLN A 200 -0.70 -25.30 6.88
N LYS A 201 -1.01 -24.30 6.05
CA LYS A 201 -0.53 -22.92 6.23
C LYS A 201 -1.54 -21.98 6.90
N PHE A 202 -2.82 -22.34 6.86
CA PHE A 202 -3.93 -21.48 7.29
C PHE A 202 -4.60 -22.07 8.51
N ARG A 203 -5.25 -21.24 9.33
CA ARG A 203 -6.04 -21.73 10.47
C ARG A 203 -7.18 -22.61 9.98
N SER A 204 -7.88 -22.14 8.94
CA SER A 204 -8.91 -22.91 8.27
C SER A 204 -8.98 -22.57 6.78
N VAL A 205 -9.51 -23.51 6.00
CA VAL A 205 -9.81 -23.33 4.59
C VAL A 205 -11.23 -23.82 4.38
N SER A 206 -12.13 -22.91 4.05
CA SER A 206 -13.54 -23.16 3.81
C SER A 206 -13.87 -23.02 2.33
N ARG A 207 -14.57 -24.01 1.79
CA ARG A 207 -15.09 -24.00 0.42
C ARG A 207 -16.57 -23.69 0.46
N ILE A 208 -17.00 -22.69 -0.31
CA ILE A 208 -18.38 -22.22 -0.36
C ILE A 208 -18.82 -22.22 -1.82
N ILE A 209 -19.89 -22.95 -2.14
CA ILE A 209 -20.46 -22.93 -3.49
C ILE A 209 -21.31 -21.67 -3.63
N VAL A 210 -21.05 -20.89 -4.68
CA VAL A 210 -21.88 -19.75 -5.06
C VAL A 210 -22.64 -20.13 -6.33
N ASP A 211 -23.97 -20.17 -6.24
CA ASP A 211 -24.81 -20.36 -7.41
C ASP A 211 -24.93 -19.05 -8.18
N ASP A 212 -24.04 -18.88 -9.16
CA ASP A 212 -24.05 -17.76 -10.10
C ASP A 212 -24.92 -18.03 -11.33
N GLN A 213 -25.86 -18.98 -11.24
CA GLN A 213 -26.78 -19.40 -12.30
C GLN A 213 -26.04 -19.77 -13.61
N GLY A 214 -24.77 -20.17 -13.51
CA GLY A 214 -23.92 -20.60 -14.62
C GLY A 214 -23.53 -19.52 -15.63
N MET A 215 -24.01 -18.28 -15.50
CA MET A 215 -23.74 -17.20 -16.47
C MET A 215 -22.65 -16.23 -16.02
N ARG A 216 -22.38 -16.13 -14.72
CA ARG A 216 -21.46 -15.12 -14.17
C ARG A 216 -20.16 -15.77 -13.71
N ARG A 217 -19.05 -15.26 -14.24
CA ARG A 217 -17.70 -15.66 -13.85
C ARG A 217 -17.00 -14.56 -13.05
N ASP A 218 -17.74 -13.58 -12.56
CA ASP A 218 -17.20 -12.41 -11.88
C ASP A 218 -17.06 -12.61 -10.37
N GLU A 219 -16.27 -11.79 -9.68
CA GLU A 219 -15.93 -11.96 -8.26
C GLU A 219 -16.95 -11.35 -7.29
N CYS A 220 -17.83 -10.47 -7.77
CA CYS A 220 -18.72 -9.71 -6.90
C CYS A 220 -19.69 -10.59 -6.11
N SER A 221 -20.18 -11.68 -6.70
CA SER A 221 -21.12 -12.59 -6.05
C SER A 221 -20.53 -13.22 -4.78
N GLY A 222 -19.30 -13.75 -4.87
CA GLY A 222 -18.60 -14.34 -3.74
C GLY A 222 -18.21 -13.30 -2.69
N TYR A 223 -17.78 -12.11 -3.10
CA TYR A 223 -17.45 -11.03 -2.16
C TYR A 223 -18.68 -10.58 -1.37
N LEU A 224 -19.79 -10.31 -2.05
CA LEU A 224 -21.04 -9.90 -1.41
C LEU A 224 -21.61 -11.02 -0.54
N ARG A 225 -21.51 -12.28 -0.97
CA ARG A 225 -21.89 -13.44 -0.15
C ARG A 225 -21.09 -13.46 1.15
N HIS A 226 -19.77 -13.25 1.10
CA HIS A 226 -18.94 -13.18 2.30
C HIS A 226 -19.35 -12.03 3.23
N LEU A 227 -19.50 -10.84 2.66
CA LEU A 227 -19.89 -9.62 3.39
C LEU A 227 -21.22 -9.80 4.12
N ILE A 228 -22.18 -10.51 3.52
CA ILE A 228 -23.49 -10.77 4.11
C ILE A 228 -23.41 -11.86 5.19
N ASP A 229 -22.78 -12.99 4.89
CA ASP A 229 -22.73 -14.15 5.79
C ASP A 229 -21.94 -13.86 7.07
N HIS A 230 -20.90 -13.04 6.98
CA HIS A 230 -20.02 -12.69 8.09
C HIS A 230 -20.28 -11.29 8.65
N TYR A 231 -21.38 -10.63 8.30
CA TYR A 231 -21.63 -9.24 8.72
C TYR A 231 -21.72 -9.08 10.25
N GLN A 232 -22.28 -10.06 10.96
CA GLN A 232 -22.44 -10.00 12.42
C GLN A 232 -21.13 -10.28 13.18
N ASP A 233 -20.19 -10.98 12.55
CA ASP A 233 -18.89 -11.27 13.12
C ASP A 233 -17.79 -11.25 12.04
N PRO A 234 -17.45 -10.07 11.51
CA PRO A 234 -16.40 -9.95 10.52
C PRO A 234 -15.03 -10.05 11.21
N ALA A 235 -14.05 -10.56 10.46
CA ALA A 235 -12.64 -10.51 10.84
C ALA A 235 -12.14 -9.07 11.05
N ASP A 236 -11.02 -8.92 11.74
CA ASP A 236 -10.37 -7.62 11.93
C ASP A 236 -9.96 -7.00 10.58
N TYR A 237 -9.50 -7.85 9.67
CA TYR A 237 -9.18 -7.50 8.30
C TYR A 237 -9.72 -8.55 7.33
N THR A 238 -10.34 -8.10 6.25
CA THR A 238 -10.79 -8.97 5.16
C THR A 238 -10.07 -8.58 3.87
N PHE A 239 -9.42 -9.55 3.26
CA PHE A 239 -8.77 -9.44 1.96
C PHE A 239 -9.67 -10.08 0.92
N PHE A 240 -9.84 -9.40 -0.21
CA PHE A 240 -10.60 -9.88 -1.35
C PHE A 240 -9.64 -10.11 -2.52
N PHE A 241 -9.73 -11.28 -3.14
CA PHE A 241 -8.86 -11.72 -4.24
C PHE A 241 -9.66 -12.33 -5.38
N GLN A 242 -9.27 -12.01 -6.62
CA GLN A 242 -9.61 -12.86 -7.76
C GLN A 242 -8.67 -14.07 -7.73
N ALA A 243 -9.05 -15.18 -8.38
CA ALA A 243 -8.24 -16.39 -8.34
C ALA A 243 -6.89 -16.25 -9.07
N ASP A 244 -6.81 -15.37 -10.08
CA ASP A 244 -5.62 -14.99 -10.84
C ASP A 244 -4.90 -13.77 -10.24
N ALA A 245 -5.03 -13.52 -8.94
CA ALA A 245 -4.45 -12.33 -8.30
C ALA A 245 -2.94 -12.14 -8.56
N GLU A 246 -2.19 -13.22 -8.81
CA GLU A 246 -0.76 -13.15 -9.15
C GLU A 246 -0.45 -12.35 -10.42
N ASP A 247 -1.40 -12.26 -11.35
CA ASP A 247 -1.24 -11.50 -12.60
C ASP A 247 -1.47 -9.99 -12.42
N HIS A 248 -2.10 -9.58 -11.30
CA HIS A 248 -2.59 -8.20 -11.10
C HIS A 248 -1.93 -7.46 -9.93
N MET A 249 -1.31 -8.19 -8.98
CA MET A 249 -0.70 -7.61 -7.79
C MET A 249 0.75 -8.06 -7.57
N HIS A 250 1.53 -7.21 -6.89
CA HIS A 250 2.85 -7.60 -6.41
C HIS A 250 2.73 -8.30 -5.04
N PHE A 251 3.08 -9.58 -4.97
CA PHE A 251 3.12 -10.32 -3.69
C PHE A 251 4.03 -9.67 -2.64
N GLY A 252 5.06 -8.93 -3.08
CA GLY A 252 5.89 -8.15 -2.17
C GLY A 252 5.07 -7.10 -1.41
N TYR A 253 4.15 -6.40 -2.07
CA TYR A 253 3.30 -5.40 -1.45
C TYR A 253 2.29 -6.03 -0.48
N LEU A 254 1.64 -7.12 -0.89
CA LEU A 254 0.76 -7.89 0.00
C LEU A 254 1.51 -8.38 1.25
N SER A 255 2.74 -8.84 1.09
CA SER A 255 3.58 -9.30 2.20
C SER A 255 3.87 -8.19 3.20
N LEU A 256 4.03 -6.93 2.76
CA LEU A 256 4.17 -5.80 3.68
C LEU A 256 2.91 -5.60 4.53
N VAL A 257 1.73 -5.63 3.92
CA VAL A 257 0.45 -5.49 4.65
C VAL A 257 0.31 -6.62 5.68
N LEU A 258 0.55 -7.87 5.28
CA LEU A 258 0.43 -9.03 6.16
C LEU A 258 1.47 -9.04 7.30
N LYS A 259 2.74 -8.69 7.01
CA LYS A 259 3.77 -8.49 8.05
C LYS A 259 3.32 -7.42 9.05
N SER A 260 2.68 -6.35 8.57
CA SER A 260 2.19 -5.29 9.44
C SER A 260 1.03 -5.68 10.34
N ILE A 261 0.16 -6.58 9.86
CA ILE A 261 -0.89 -7.20 10.70
C ILE A 261 -0.24 -8.10 11.76
N GLU A 262 0.75 -8.92 11.41
CA GLU A 262 1.49 -9.77 12.36
C GLU A 262 2.20 -8.98 13.47
N GLN A 263 2.67 -7.77 13.16
CA GLN A 263 3.28 -6.87 14.14
C GLN A 263 2.26 -6.00 14.90
N HIS A 264 0.96 -6.20 14.69
CA HIS A 264 -0.12 -5.36 15.27
C HIS A 264 0.05 -3.86 14.95
N ALA A 265 0.70 -3.55 13.82
CA ALA A 265 1.14 -2.20 13.46
C ALA A 265 0.35 -1.60 12.30
N LEU A 266 -0.48 -2.40 11.60
CA LEU A 266 -1.30 -1.91 10.51
C LEU A 266 -2.43 -1.03 11.06
N THR A 267 -2.52 0.20 10.56
CA THR A 267 -3.58 1.16 10.90
C THR A 267 -4.40 1.60 9.70
N SER A 268 -3.98 1.23 8.48
CA SER A 268 -4.71 1.56 7.26
C SER A 268 -6.03 0.79 7.21
N ALA A 269 -7.14 1.51 7.05
CA ALA A 269 -8.48 0.93 7.11
C ALA A 269 -8.94 0.30 5.78
N PHE A 270 -8.34 0.72 4.67
CA PHE A 270 -8.51 0.19 3.32
C PHE A 270 -7.17 0.27 2.58
N VAL A 271 -6.80 -0.80 1.86
CA VAL A 271 -5.59 -0.84 1.02
C VAL A 271 -5.92 -1.53 -0.29
N HIS A 272 -5.78 -0.81 -1.40
CA HIS A 272 -5.85 -1.41 -2.72
C HIS A 272 -4.54 -2.14 -3.03
N LEU A 273 -4.62 -3.41 -3.44
CA LEU A 273 -3.43 -4.28 -3.58
C LEU A 273 -2.87 -4.32 -5.01
N ASN A 274 -3.70 -3.95 -6.00
CA ASN A 274 -3.28 -3.95 -7.40
C ASN A 274 -2.40 -2.80 -7.82
N TYR A 275 -1.71 -3.04 -8.94
CA TYR A 275 -0.81 -2.09 -9.56
C TYR A 275 -1.40 -1.28 -10.72
N PRO A 276 -2.04 -1.92 -11.72
CA PRO A 276 -2.53 -1.18 -12.87
C PRO A 276 -3.62 -0.18 -12.47
N ARG A 277 -3.57 1.02 -13.02
CA ARG A 277 -4.57 2.08 -12.79
C ARG A 277 -5.60 2.06 -13.91
N LEU A 278 -6.89 2.18 -13.56
CA LEU A 278 -7.93 2.39 -14.55
C LEU A 278 -7.93 3.85 -15.01
N ILE A 279 -8.23 4.06 -16.30
CA ILE A 279 -8.44 5.40 -16.82
C ILE A 279 -9.66 6.00 -16.12
N THR A 280 -9.42 7.14 -15.47
CA THR A 280 -10.46 7.90 -14.77
C THR A 280 -11.52 8.35 -15.76
N SER A 281 -12.75 7.87 -15.60
CA SER A 281 -13.82 8.04 -16.60
C SER A 281 -15.21 7.97 -15.96
N MET A 282 -16.19 8.59 -16.64
CA MET A 282 -17.59 8.60 -16.23
C MET A 282 -18.47 8.36 -17.46
N SER A 283 -19.08 7.17 -17.55
CA SER A 283 -20.12 6.88 -18.54
C SER A 283 -21.51 7.06 -17.91
N PRO A 284 -22.58 7.24 -18.71
CA PRO A 284 -23.95 7.26 -18.19
C PRO A 284 -24.29 6.03 -17.35
N CYS A 285 -23.91 4.83 -17.82
CA CYS A 285 -24.05 3.58 -17.07
C CYS A 285 -23.35 3.65 -15.70
N ARG A 286 -22.09 4.12 -15.64
CA ARG A 286 -21.35 4.25 -14.38
C ARG A 286 -22.06 5.17 -13.40
N ALA A 287 -22.46 6.36 -13.87
CA ALA A 287 -23.15 7.34 -13.05
C ALA A 287 -24.47 6.80 -12.48
N GLU A 288 -25.22 6.04 -13.27
CA GLU A 288 -26.50 5.48 -12.85
C GLU A 288 -26.34 4.34 -11.83
N VAL A 289 -25.43 3.39 -12.07
CA VAL A 289 -25.13 2.32 -11.09
C VAL A 289 -24.63 2.94 -9.78
N PHE A 290 -23.76 3.95 -9.87
CA PHE A 290 -23.26 4.67 -8.71
C PHE A 290 -24.40 5.34 -7.92
N ARG A 291 -25.33 6.00 -8.61
CA ARG A 291 -26.50 6.64 -8.01
C ARG A 291 -27.40 5.64 -7.29
N GLN A 292 -27.66 4.48 -7.88
CA GLN A 292 -28.47 3.44 -7.26
C GLN A 292 -27.82 2.84 -6.00
N LEU A 293 -26.48 2.78 -5.99
CA LEU A 293 -25.72 2.22 -4.87
C LEU A 293 -25.55 3.20 -3.70
N PHE A 294 -25.22 4.45 -4.01
CA PHE A 294 -24.81 5.45 -3.01
C PHE A 294 -25.86 6.52 -2.75
N ASP A 295 -27.02 6.47 -3.42
CA ASP A 295 -28.10 7.44 -3.33
C ASP A 295 -27.63 8.89 -3.60
N ARG A 296 -26.56 9.03 -4.40
CA ARG A 296 -25.96 10.30 -4.84
C ARG A 296 -25.26 10.15 -6.19
N TYR A 297 -25.07 11.25 -6.89
CA TYR A 297 -24.17 11.26 -8.05
C TYR A 297 -22.70 11.35 -7.62
N PRO A 298 -21.77 10.83 -8.43
CA PRO A 298 -20.34 11.00 -8.20
C PRO A 298 -19.96 12.48 -8.37
N GLY A 299 -19.08 12.99 -7.50
CA GLY A 299 -18.70 14.41 -7.52
C GLY A 299 -17.73 14.77 -8.65
N ARG A 300 -17.12 13.77 -9.27
CA ARG A 300 -16.11 13.86 -10.35
C ARG A 300 -16.04 12.54 -11.10
N ASN A 301 -15.18 12.45 -12.12
CA ASN A 301 -14.88 11.18 -12.76
C ASN A 301 -14.38 10.16 -11.72
N LEU A 302 -14.72 8.88 -11.91
CA LEU A 302 -14.33 7.81 -10.99
C LEU A 302 -12.97 7.25 -11.40
N GLY A 303 -12.09 7.06 -10.44
CA GLY A 303 -10.74 6.57 -10.65
C GLY A 303 -10.31 5.63 -9.54
N SER A 304 -9.82 4.45 -9.91
CA SER A 304 -9.31 3.43 -9.00
C SER A 304 -8.18 2.65 -9.69
N TYR A 305 -7.64 1.66 -9.00
CA TYR A 305 -6.83 0.61 -9.60
C TYR A 305 -7.74 -0.39 -10.33
N CYS A 306 -7.15 -1.14 -11.25
CA CYS A 306 -7.81 -2.20 -12.00
C CYS A 306 -8.06 -3.40 -11.10
N CYS A 307 -9.17 -4.10 -11.34
CA CYS A 307 -9.57 -5.32 -10.64
C CYS A 307 -9.89 -5.13 -9.15
N ALA A 308 -10.47 -6.15 -8.52
CA ALA A 308 -11.00 -6.07 -7.17
C ALA A 308 -10.12 -6.81 -6.13
N GLN A 309 -8.81 -6.51 -6.08
CA GLN A 309 -7.94 -7.00 -5.00
C GLN A 309 -7.65 -5.89 -3.99
N PHE A 310 -8.19 -6.03 -2.78
CA PHE A 310 -8.04 -5.05 -1.71
C PHE A 310 -8.17 -5.68 -0.33
N MET A 311 -7.69 -4.95 0.67
CA MET A 311 -7.90 -5.22 2.09
C MET A 311 -8.81 -4.15 2.67
N VAL A 312 -9.72 -4.56 3.55
CA VAL A 312 -10.58 -3.66 4.32
C VAL A 312 -10.66 -4.09 5.78
N SER A 313 -10.65 -3.11 6.67
CA SER A 313 -10.80 -3.31 8.12
C SER A 313 -12.25 -3.58 8.53
N LYS A 314 -12.42 -4.27 9.66
CA LYS A 314 -13.71 -4.48 10.34
C LYS A 314 -14.54 -3.21 10.48
N GLU A 315 -13.91 -2.12 10.88
CA GLU A 315 -14.58 -0.83 11.09
C GLU A 315 -15.25 -0.33 9.80
N ARG A 316 -14.52 -0.37 8.67
CA ARG A 316 -15.05 0.10 7.37
C ARG A 316 -16.11 -0.84 6.80
N LEU A 317 -16.00 -2.14 7.06
CA LEU A 317 -17.05 -3.11 6.75
C LEU A 317 -18.35 -2.75 7.47
N LEU A 318 -18.28 -2.58 8.80
CA LEU A 318 -19.45 -2.32 9.64
C LEU A 318 -20.00 -0.89 9.49
N ALA A 319 -19.19 0.06 9.01
CA ALA A 319 -19.66 1.41 8.68
C ALA A 319 -20.70 1.42 7.55
N ASN A 320 -20.81 0.33 6.78
CA ASN A 320 -21.87 0.14 5.80
C ASN A 320 -23.01 -0.69 6.39
N PRO A 321 -24.27 -0.28 6.19
CA PRO A 321 -25.41 -1.11 6.61
C PRO A 321 -25.48 -2.39 5.78
N LEU A 322 -25.85 -3.51 6.42
CA LEU A 322 -26.01 -4.82 5.78
C LEU A 322 -26.93 -4.75 4.56
N GLU A 323 -27.98 -3.93 4.63
CA GLU A 323 -28.96 -3.72 3.57
C GLU A 323 -28.31 -3.22 2.27
N ARG A 324 -27.19 -2.49 2.36
CA ARG A 324 -26.44 -2.05 1.17
C ARG A 324 -25.79 -3.23 0.46
N TYR A 325 -25.17 -4.15 1.18
CA TYR A 325 -24.58 -5.36 0.59
C TYR A 325 -25.65 -6.27 -0.02
N GLN A 326 -26.79 -6.43 0.68
CA GLN A 326 -27.92 -7.18 0.16
C GLN A 326 -28.50 -6.54 -1.11
N ARG A 327 -28.62 -5.20 -1.14
CA ARG A 327 -29.04 -4.47 -2.35
C ARG A 327 -28.06 -4.69 -3.49
N MET A 328 -26.75 -4.57 -3.26
CA MET A 328 -25.74 -4.86 -4.28
C MET A 328 -25.86 -6.28 -4.82
N GLN A 329 -26.08 -7.27 -3.95
CA GLN A 329 -26.26 -8.65 -4.36
C GLN A 329 -27.52 -8.81 -5.22
N GLN A 330 -28.63 -8.21 -4.83
CA GLN A 330 -29.88 -8.21 -5.62
C GLN A 330 -29.70 -7.54 -6.98
N MET A 331 -28.96 -6.41 -7.02
CA MET A 331 -28.65 -5.71 -8.26
C MET A 331 -27.94 -6.64 -9.25
N LEU A 332 -26.98 -7.46 -8.78
CA LEU A 332 -26.32 -8.42 -9.67
C LEU A 332 -27.36 -9.25 -10.44
N PHE A 333 -28.40 -9.75 -9.79
CA PHE A 333 -29.46 -10.59 -10.40
C PHE A 333 -30.61 -9.82 -11.07
N SER A 334 -30.57 -8.49 -11.07
CA SER A 334 -31.57 -7.65 -11.70
C SER A 334 -31.16 -7.24 -13.11
N ASP A 335 -32.10 -6.69 -13.89
CA ASP A 335 -31.78 -6.09 -15.17
C ASP A 335 -30.81 -4.90 -14.98
N SER A 336 -29.82 -4.80 -15.86
CA SER A 336 -28.93 -3.64 -15.92
C SER A 336 -29.74 -2.35 -16.17
N PRO A 337 -29.30 -1.18 -15.64
CA PRO A 337 -29.92 0.10 -15.98
C PRO A 337 -29.99 0.32 -17.49
N ALA A 338 -30.99 1.08 -17.97
CA ALA A 338 -31.20 1.31 -19.40
C ALA A 338 -30.00 2.00 -20.08
N GLU A 339 -29.20 2.72 -19.30
CA GLU A 339 -27.96 3.40 -19.70
C GLU A 339 -26.78 2.43 -19.89
N CYS A 340 -26.93 1.19 -19.48
CA CYS A 340 -25.92 0.14 -19.53
C CYS A 340 -26.15 -0.81 -20.70
N HIS A 341 -25.06 -1.28 -21.29
CA HIS A 341 -25.07 -2.37 -22.26
C HIS A 341 -24.43 -3.59 -21.61
N ASP A 342 -25.11 -4.74 -21.71
CA ASP A 342 -24.56 -5.99 -21.20
C ASP A 342 -23.36 -6.41 -22.04
N ILE A 343 -22.28 -6.78 -21.35
CA ILE A 343 -21.07 -7.31 -21.98
C ILE A 343 -21.20 -8.83 -22.02
N PRO A 344 -21.17 -9.47 -23.21
CA PRO A 344 -21.28 -10.93 -23.29
C PRO A 344 -20.24 -11.63 -22.41
N GLY A 345 -20.71 -12.51 -21.51
CA GLY A 345 -19.86 -13.28 -20.61
C GLY A 345 -19.46 -12.59 -19.30
N HIS A 346 -19.88 -11.34 -19.07
CA HIS A 346 -19.57 -10.58 -17.84
C HIS A 346 -20.81 -9.84 -17.32
N SER A 347 -20.98 -9.77 -16.00
CA SER A 347 -21.96 -8.84 -15.42
C SER A 347 -21.45 -7.41 -15.55
N THR A 348 -22.14 -6.58 -16.35
CA THR A 348 -21.82 -5.15 -16.44
C THR A 348 -21.85 -4.49 -15.07
N LEU A 349 -22.76 -4.89 -14.19
CA LEU A 349 -22.84 -4.39 -12.82
C LEU A 349 -21.63 -4.77 -11.97
N CYS A 350 -21.14 -6.00 -12.08
CA CYS A 350 -19.95 -6.39 -11.34
C CYS A 350 -18.71 -5.60 -11.80
N LEU A 351 -18.54 -5.42 -13.11
CA LEU A 351 -17.48 -4.58 -13.67
C LEU A 351 -17.57 -3.12 -13.18
N MET A 352 -18.77 -2.62 -12.88
CA MET A 352 -18.91 -1.30 -12.26
C MET A 352 -18.51 -1.33 -10.78
N PHE A 353 -18.87 -2.38 -10.05
CA PHE A 353 -18.51 -2.54 -8.63
C PHE A 353 -17.00 -2.59 -8.41
N GLU A 354 -16.22 -3.15 -9.34
CA GLU A 354 -14.75 -3.14 -9.28
C GLU A 354 -14.19 -1.73 -9.02
N VAL A 355 -14.79 -0.70 -9.64
CA VAL A 355 -14.36 0.70 -9.50
C VAL A 355 -14.95 1.36 -8.24
N TYR A 356 -15.93 0.73 -7.58
CA TYR A 356 -16.70 1.32 -6.49
C TYR A 356 -16.37 0.73 -5.13
N TRP A 357 -15.61 -0.37 -5.06
CA TRP A 357 -15.26 -1.01 -3.79
C TRP A 357 -14.61 -0.04 -2.81
N HIS A 358 -13.66 0.79 -3.26
CA HIS A 358 -13.04 1.78 -2.35
C HIS A 358 -14.05 2.81 -1.85
N VAL A 359 -14.95 3.29 -2.71
CA VAL A 359 -16.02 4.24 -2.33
C VAL A 359 -16.98 3.61 -1.34
N LEU A 360 -17.33 2.33 -1.54
CA LEU A 360 -18.14 1.55 -0.60
C LEU A 360 -17.51 1.56 0.79
N PHE A 361 -16.19 1.44 0.89
CA PHE A 361 -15.46 1.44 2.16
C PHE A 361 -15.01 2.84 2.63
N GLY A 362 -15.61 3.90 2.07
CA GLY A 362 -15.48 5.26 2.57
C GLY A 362 -14.27 6.03 2.03
N GLU A 363 -13.62 5.52 0.98
CA GLU A 363 -12.58 6.24 0.25
C GLU A 363 -13.20 7.26 -0.73
N PRO A 364 -12.44 8.27 -1.21
CA PRO A 364 -12.94 9.25 -2.16
C PRO A 364 -13.29 8.66 -3.54
N ASP A 365 -14.21 9.29 -4.28
CA ASP A 365 -14.60 8.91 -5.66
C ASP A 365 -13.42 8.69 -6.64
N VAL A 366 -12.29 9.34 -6.39
CA VAL A 366 -11.01 9.07 -7.06
C VAL A 366 -9.99 8.69 -6.01
N LEU A 367 -9.50 7.45 -6.08
CA LEU A 367 -8.46 6.97 -5.21
C LEU A 367 -7.11 7.63 -5.59
N PRO A 368 -6.40 8.28 -4.65
CA PRO A 368 -5.09 8.88 -4.93
C PRO A 368 -4.07 7.84 -5.42
N LEU A 369 -2.96 8.31 -6.02
CA LEU A 369 -1.79 7.45 -6.20
C LEU A 369 -1.34 6.93 -4.84
N ARG A 370 -0.84 5.68 -4.75
CA ARG A 370 -0.42 5.07 -3.47
C ARG A 370 0.63 5.91 -2.78
N SER A 371 1.61 6.40 -3.53
CA SER A 371 2.68 7.29 -3.05
C SER A 371 2.16 8.63 -2.50
N GLU A 372 1.08 9.14 -3.06
CA GLU A 372 0.45 10.41 -2.69
C GLU A 372 -0.65 10.26 -1.64
N ASN A 373 -1.10 9.03 -1.36
CA ASN A 373 -2.17 8.77 -0.41
C ASN A 373 -1.66 8.92 1.04
N SER A 374 -1.89 10.11 1.62
CA SER A 374 -1.55 10.42 3.00
C SER A 374 -2.29 9.59 4.06
N GLN A 375 -3.37 8.88 3.68
CA GLN A 375 -4.09 7.97 4.58
C GLN A 375 -3.38 6.62 4.74
N LEU A 376 -2.45 6.29 3.84
CA LEU A 376 -1.62 5.10 3.95
C LEU A 376 -0.43 5.37 4.87
N GLN A 377 -0.05 4.35 5.64
CA GLN A 377 1.20 4.38 6.40
C GLN A 377 2.41 4.48 5.46
N LEU A 378 3.50 5.07 5.95
CA LEU A 378 4.70 5.37 5.14
C LEU A 378 5.13 4.18 4.26
N PHE A 379 5.25 2.99 4.84
CA PHE A 379 5.70 1.77 4.16
C PHE A 379 4.80 1.29 3.00
N LEU A 380 3.55 1.75 2.95
CA LEU A 380 2.58 1.44 1.90
C LEU A 380 2.53 2.50 0.79
N ARG A 381 3.17 3.66 1.00
CA ARG A 381 3.19 4.80 0.07
C ARG A 381 4.26 4.65 -1.01
N ILE A 382 4.19 3.54 -1.73
CA ILE A 382 5.08 3.20 -2.86
C ILE A 382 4.55 3.78 -4.18
N ARG A 383 5.43 3.91 -5.18
CA ARG A 383 5.04 4.39 -6.52
C ARG A 383 4.22 3.37 -7.29
N ASP A 384 3.37 3.87 -8.18
CA ASP A 384 2.42 3.08 -8.97
C ASP A 384 2.94 2.70 -10.36
N LEU A 385 4.09 3.24 -10.79
CA LEU A 385 4.76 2.82 -12.02
C LEU A 385 6.26 2.63 -11.77
N GLU A 386 6.83 1.54 -12.32
CA GLU A 386 8.27 1.24 -12.17
C GLU A 386 9.14 2.37 -12.75
N ASN A 387 8.62 3.08 -13.75
CA ASN A 387 9.30 4.16 -14.47
C ASN A 387 9.07 5.56 -13.88
N GLU A 388 8.36 5.69 -12.75
CA GLU A 388 8.21 6.99 -12.09
C GLU A 388 9.45 7.39 -11.29
N SER A 389 10.44 6.49 -11.16
CA SER A 389 11.74 6.81 -10.60
C SER A 389 12.79 6.96 -11.69
N TYR A 390 13.70 7.91 -11.52
CA TYR A 390 14.96 7.95 -12.26
C TYR A 390 15.94 6.87 -11.77
N LEU A 391 15.44 5.78 -11.19
CA LEU A 391 16.25 4.64 -10.77
C LEU A 391 16.10 3.51 -11.80
N PRO A 392 17.09 2.61 -11.91
CA PRO A 392 16.99 1.47 -12.81
C PRO A 392 15.75 0.61 -12.51
N GLN A 393 15.23 -0.03 -13.55
CA GLN A 393 14.14 -0.99 -13.41
C GLN A 393 14.52 -2.12 -12.43
N GLY A 394 13.61 -2.49 -11.53
CA GLY A 394 13.89 -3.42 -10.42
C GLY A 394 14.17 -2.75 -9.07
N SER A 395 13.77 -1.49 -8.91
CA SER A 395 13.89 -0.71 -7.68
C SER A 395 13.49 -1.51 -6.43
N MET A 396 14.38 -1.48 -5.44
CA MET A 396 14.59 -2.58 -4.50
C MET A 396 13.65 -2.60 -3.29
N TYR A 397 12.86 -1.55 -3.05
CA TYR A 397 12.10 -1.46 -1.80
C TYR A 397 11.18 -2.66 -1.60
N LEU A 398 10.30 -2.94 -2.57
CA LEU A 398 9.37 -4.07 -2.46
C LEU A 398 10.08 -5.40 -2.37
N LYS A 399 11.15 -5.61 -3.13
CA LYS A 399 11.91 -6.86 -3.13
C LYS A 399 12.52 -7.13 -1.75
N LEU A 400 13.28 -6.17 -1.23
CA LEU A 400 14.02 -6.38 0.00
C LEU A 400 13.16 -6.24 1.28
N ALA A 401 12.11 -5.41 1.25
CA ALA A 401 11.18 -5.31 2.37
C ALA A 401 10.26 -6.55 2.47
N SER A 402 9.98 -7.22 1.35
CA SER A 402 9.14 -8.42 1.33
C SER A 402 9.90 -9.72 1.58
N GLU A 403 11.21 -9.78 1.30
CA GLU A 403 12.04 -10.96 1.55
C GLU A 403 11.82 -11.52 2.97
N ARG A 404 11.70 -12.86 3.04
CA ARG A 404 11.50 -13.58 4.29
C ARG A 404 12.82 -13.63 5.07
N GLU A 405 12.75 -13.34 6.37
CA GLU A 405 13.85 -13.63 7.30
C GLU A 405 13.89 -15.11 7.65
#